data_AF-A0A958HGE5-F1
#
_entry.id   AF-A0A958HGE5-F1
#
_cell.length_a   1.000
_cell.length_b   1.000
_cell.length_c   1.000
_cell.angle_alpha   90.00
_cell.angle_beta   90.00
_cell.angle_gamma   90.00
#
_symmetry.space_group_name_H-M   'P 1'
#
loop_
_entity.id
_entity.type
_entity.pdbx_description
1 polymer ?
#
loop_
_entity_poly.entity_id
_entity_poly.type
_entity_poly.pdbx_seq_one_letter_code
_entity_poly.pdbx_strand_id
1 'polypeptide(L)'
;MSRLSLTPDRKRWSWIAIVLAAALLVALAALVLRKPEPVQATSNFMTVFAETYPDAAGTRLNACQLCHTSEAMPALNAYGSAYQTHGHNLTAIEPLDSDGDGWSNITEIMAATWPGDPVDHPAGEPAAAVAAPEEAESPSVVSGEYKLIGWNDLGMHCVDDDFSVFSILPPYNNIWAQLVRQPVGGGVPEVVTQGVTVEYSFVDNSESASKINFWDNVDLLFGVNPPPNIGLTGNGLTGAMAAAGDHFFAEGVPLTPYTDSQPTLRQPYQLARLVARSDATGEVLAETTFVAPVSDEINCANCHHDGGVGGFNTGSWRRNILLYHDEEEHTHLASNQPVLCASCHASAALGAPGVPGVPNLSRAMHHKHAPDDRAAEASSGSGDQLNILDVENMVTWATGNVTSTVALDRSPSDEGTNDCYQCHPGPETRCLRDTMSAQGMWCTDCHGDMNAVANPNRRPWIDEPRCGDCHGSVYAENPGKLFRQSTGHGGLYCEACHNSTHAILPSTQPEDNIQVIALQGFAGTLSDCTVCHGNNVPPGPGPHGLPNPNPTPTGTASPTATPTSTPTGQGTPTPTVTRTTTPTRTATPTRTETPEPNDRWKLYVPLIMK
;
A
#
# COMPACT_ATOMS: atom_id res chain seq x y z
N MET A 1 -74.45 60.45 25.17
CA MET A 1 -73.03 60.48 24.72
C MET A 1 -72.34 59.24 25.28
N SER A 2 -72.33 58.14 24.53
CA SER A 2 -71.87 56.84 25.01
C SER A 2 -70.49 56.53 24.43
N ARG A 3 -69.44 56.71 25.24
CA ARG A 3 -68.06 56.34 24.89
C ARG A 3 -67.94 54.82 24.87
N LEU A 4 -67.67 54.25 23.70
CA LEU A 4 -67.30 52.84 23.53
C LEU A 4 -65.91 52.61 24.12
N SER A 5 -65.85 52.04 25.32
CA SER A 5 -64.63 51.48 25.89
C SER A 5 -64.35 50.14 25.21
N LEU A 6 -63.27 50.06 24.42
CA LEU A 6 -62.77 48.79 23.88
C LEU A 6 -62.22 47.93 25.02
N THR A 7 -62.69 46.68 25.07
CA THR A 7 -62.39 45.69 26.11
C THR A 7 -60.93 45.22 26.08
N PRO A 8 -60.39 44.69 27.21
CA PRO A 8 -58.96 44.38 27.39
C PRO A 8 -58.38 43.35 26.40
N ASP A 9 -59.21 42.50 25.80
CA ASP A 9 -58.75 41.42 24.91
C ASP A 9 -58.28 41.90 23.54
N ARG A 10 -58.88 42.94 22.95
CA ARG A 10 -58.41 43.45 21.65
C ARG A 10 -57.00 44.02 21.72
N LYS A 11 -56.60 44.60 22.87
CA LYS A 11 -55.24 45.09 23.07
C LYS A 11 -54.22 43.96 23.09
N ARG A 12 -54.53 42.80 23.69
CA ARG A 12 -53.62 41.64 23.75
C ARG A 12 -53.34 41.06 22.36
N TRP A 13 -54.37 40.91 21.52
CA TRP A 13 -54.19 40.42 20.15
C TRP A 13 -53.45 41.42 19.25
N SER A 14 -53.70 42.72 19.42
CA SER A 14 -52.93 43.76 18.70
C SER A 14 -51.46 43.78 19.11
N TRP A 15 -51.13 43.58 20.39
CA TRP A 15 -49.74 43.53 20.86
C TRP A 15 -49.01 42.29 20.34
N ILE A 16 -49.64 41.12 20.33
CA ILE A 16 -49.02 39.90 19.78
C ILE A 16 -48.77 40.03 18.28
N ALA A 17 -49.71 40.58 17.52
CA ALA A 17 -49.53 40.81 16.08
C ALA A 17 -48.40 41.80 15.78
N ILE A 18 -48.26 42.86 16.60
CA ILE A 18 -47.16 43.83 16.46
C ILE A 18 -45.81 43.21 16.81
N VAL A 19 -45.73 42.38 17.86
CA VAL A 19 -44.49 41.70 18.24
C VAL A 19 -44.06 40.68 17.17
N LEU A 20 -45.00 39.92 16.61
CA LEU A 20 -44.71 38.97 15.53
C LEU A 20 -44.30 39.69 14.23
N ALA A 21 -44.96 40.80 13.88
CA ALA A 21 -44.57 41.60 12.71
C ALA A 21 -43.20 42.26 12.89
N ALA A 22 -42.88 42.73 14.10
CA ALA A 22 -41.57 43.26 14.44
C ALA A 22 -40.48 42.18 14.41
N ALA A 23 -40.77 40.97 14.94
CA ALA A 23 -39.84 39.84 14.87
C ALA A 23 -39.57 39.41 13.41
N LEU A 24 -40.60 39.38 12.57
CA LEU A 24 -40.47 39.07 11.15
C LEU A 24 -39.67 40.14 10.39
N LEU A 25 -39.88 41.43 10.71
CA LEU A 25 -39.10 42.53 10.14
C LEU A 25 -37.64 42.50 10.60
N VAL A 26 -37.36 42.12 11.85
CA VAL A 26 -35.99 41.93 12.35
C VAL A 26 -35.33 40.72 11.68
N ALA A 27 -36.05 39.62 11.48
CA ALA A 27 -35.53 38.45 10.76
C ALA A 27 -35.26 38.75 9.28
N LEU A 28 -36.15 39.50 8.61
CA LEU A 28 -35.96 39.95 7.22
C LEU A 28 -34.83 40.98 7.10
N ALA A 29 -34.71 41.92 8.05
CA ALA A 29 -33.59 42.85 8.10
C ALA A 29 -32.27 42.11 8.36
N ALA A 30 -32.26 41.08 9.20
CA ALA A 30 -31.10 40.23 9.41
C ALA A 30 -30.74 39.43 8.14
N LEU A 31 -31.72 39.02 7.33
CA LEU A 31 -31.48 38.33 6.05
C LEU A 31 -30.94 39.28 4.96
N VAL A 32 -31.37 40.55 4.96
CA VAL A 32 -30.89 41.60 4.02
C VAL A 32 -29.54 42.19 4.46
N LEU A 33 -29.21 42.13 5.75
CA LEU A 33 -27.93 42.59 6.31
C LEU A 33 -26.86 41.49 6.37
N ARG A 34 -27.19 40.23 6.03
CA ARG A 34 -26.17 39.21 5.71
C ARG A 34 -25.45 39.67 4.45
N LYS A 35 -24.29 40.28 4.63
CA LYS A 35 -23.34 40.45 3.53
C LYS A 35 -23.12 39.05 2.93
N PRO A 36 -23.11 38.89 1.59
CA PRO A 36 -22.64 37.65 1.01
C PRO A 36 -21.24 37.44 1.54
N GLU A 37 -21.05 36.41 2.35
CA GLU A 37 -19.71 35.92 2.65
C GLU A 37 -19.13 35.53 1.29
N PRO A 38 -17.90 35.97 0.96
CA PRO A 38 -17.27 35.54 -0.27
C PRO A 38 -17.19 34.01 -0.21
N VAL A 39 -17.99 33.34 -1.04
CA VAL A 39 -17.78 31.94 -1.37
C VAL A 39 -16.46 31.92 -2.12
N GLN A 40 -15.38 31.75 -1.38
CA GLN A 40 -14.06 31.50 -1.94
C GLN A 40 -14.15 30.11 -2.56
N ALA A 41 -14.25 30.04 -3.89
CA ALA A 41 -14.06 28.78 -4.60
C ALA A 41 -12.59 28.40 -4.40
N THR A 42 -12.30 27.46 -3.51
CA THR A 42 -10.98 26.84 -3.44
C THR A 42 -10.76 26.06 -4.74
N SER A 43 -9.58 26.20 -5.34
CA SER A 43 -9.24 25.35 -6.49
C SER A 43 -9.14 23.90 -6.02
N ASN A 44 -9.39 22.93 -6.91
CA ASN A 44 -9.23 21.51 -6.59
C ASN A 44 -7.83 21.19 -6.03
N PHE A 45 -6.82 21.94 -6.48
CA PHE A 45 -5.44 21.80 -5.98
C PHE A 45 -5.27 22.28 -4.53
N MET A 46 -5.99 23.33 -4.13
CA MET A 46 -5.93 23.82 -2.75
C MET A 46 -6.72 22.91 -1.81
N THR A 47 -7.80 22.29 -2.29
CA THR A 47 -8.49 21.22 -1.56
C THR A 47 -7.57 20.02 -1.35
N VAL A 48 -6.91 19.54 -2.41
CA VAL A 48 -5.94 18.44 -2.33
C VAL A 48 -4.77 18.78 -1.38
N PHE A 49 -4.28 20.02 -1.41
CA PHE A 49 -3.25 20.47 -0.46
C PHE A 49 -3.74 20.44 0.99
N ALA A 50 -4.94 20.95 1.24
CA ALA A 50 -5.53 20.96 2.58
C ALA A 50 -5.84 19.56 3.12
N GLU A 51 -6.19 18.61 2.24
CA GLU A 51 -6.39 17.20 2.59
C GLU A 51 -5.06 16.47 2.85
N THR A 52 -4.03 16.77 2.05
CA THR A 52 -2.70 16.15 2.19
C THR A 52 -1.96 16.67 3.42
N TYR A 53 -2.13 17.94 3.78
CA TYR A 53 -1.50 18.57 4.94
C TYR A 53 -2.53 19.29 5.83
N PRO A 54 -3.32 18.56 6.63
CA PRO A 54 -4.39 19.14 7.45
C PRO A 54 -3.90 20.20 8.43
N ASP A 55 -2.69 20.00 8.98
CA ASP A 55 -2.07 20.94 9.91
C ASP A 55 -1.61 22.24 9.22
N ALA A 56 -1.27 22.17 7.92
CA ALA A 56 -0.89 23.32 7.11
C ALA A 56 -2.12 24.05 6.53
N ALA A 57 -3.26 23.37 6.38
CA ALA A 57 -4.52 23.90 5.85
C ALA A 57 -5.09 25.07 6.68
N GLY A 58 -4.77 25.13 7.98
CA GLY A 58 -5.16 26.21 8.88
C GLY A 58 -4.20 27.41 8.90
N THR A 59 -3.14 27.37 8.10
CA THR A 59 -2.05 28.36 8.13
C THR A 59 -2.10 29.30 6.93
N ARG A 60 -1.11 30.19 6.85
CA ARG A 60 -0.92 31.08 5.69
C ARG A 60 -0.69 30.33 4.38
N LEU A 61 -0.30 29.06 4.42
CA LEU A 61 -0.04 28.23 3.22
C LEU A 61 -1.31 27.86 2.45
N ASN A 62 -2.49 27.98 3.06
CA ASN A 62 -3.77 27.76 2.39
C ASN A 62 -4.20 28.98 1.56
N ALA A 63 -3.36 29.39 0.62
CA ALA A 63 -3.60 30.51 -0.27
C ALA A 63 -2.97 30.26 -1.64
N CYS A 64 -3.47 30.97 -2.66
CA CYS A 64 -2.94 30.85 -4.02
C CYS A 64 -1.42 31.13 -4.10
N GLN A 65 -0.86 31.92 -3.17
CA GLN A 65 0.58 32.21 -3.12
C GLN A 65 1.45 30.97 -2.87
N LEU A 66 0.88 29.87 -2.39
CA LEU A 66 1.61 28.62 -2.24
C LEU A 66 2.24 28.19 -3.57
N CYS A 67 1.46 28.27 -4.65
CA CYS A 67 1.91 27.88 -5.99
C CYS A 67 2.19 29.09 -6.91
N HIS A 68 1.83 30.31 -6.51
CA HIS A 68 1.87 31.48 -7.39
C HIS A 68 2.61 32.65 -6.78
N THR A 69 3.23 33.47 -7.63
CA THR A 69 4.00 34.64 -7.19
C THR A 69 3.13 35.78 -6.64
N SER A 70 1.80 35.71 -6.81
CA SER A 70 0.83 36.66 -6.23
C SER A 70 -0.58 36.08 -6.22
N GLU A 71 -1.47 36.67 -5.41
CA GLU A 71 -2.90 36.31 -5.37
C GLU A 71 -3.64 36.56 -6.70
N ALA A 72 -3.05 37.36 -7.60
CA ALA A 72 -3.70 37.84 -8.81
C ALA A 72 -3.58 36.92 -10.04
N MET A 73 -2.89 35.76 -9.96
CA MET A 73 -2.74 34.71 -11.01
C MET A 73 -2.38 35.24 -12.42
N PRO A 74 -1.22 34.85 -13.01
CA PRO A 74 -1.10 33.45 -13.42
C PRO A 74 0.29 32.81 -13.30
N ALA A 75 1.31 33.55 -12.83
CA ALA A 75 2.68 33.02 -12.80
C ALA A 75 2.88 32.07 -11.62
N LEU A 76 3.46 30.90 -11.86
CA LEU A 76 3.87 29.95 -10.82
C LEU A 76 5.14 30.46 -10.13
N ASN A 77 5.24 30.25 -8.82
CA ASN A 77 6.50 30.37 -8.08
C ASN A 77 7.33 29.07 -8.23
N ALA A 78 8.46 28.96 -7.54
CA ALA A 78 9.34 27.80 -7.68
C ALA A 78 8.65 26.49 -7.24
N TYR A 79 7.98 26.50 -6.07
CA TYR A 79 7.16 25.38 -5.59
C TYR A 79 6.04 24.98 -6.57
N GLY A 80 5.28 25.96 -7.07
CA GLY A 80 4.21 25.72 -8.04
C GLY A 80 4.74 25.16 -9.37
N SER A 81 5.94 25.57 -9.78
CA SER A 81 6.61 25.01 -10.96
C SER A 81 7.11 23.58 -10.73
N ALA A 82 7.66 23.28 -9.55
CA ALA A 82 8.01 21.92 -9.13
C ALA A 82 6.76 21.04 -9.11
N TYR A 83 5.67 21.51 -8.49
CA TYR A 83 4.38 20.82 -8.45
C TYR A 83 3.84 20.51 -9.84
N GLN A 84 3.85 21.49 -10.75
CA GLN A 84 3.39 21.28 -12.12
C GLN A 84 4.26 20.28 -12.90
N THR A 85 5.58 20.38 -12.79
CA THR A 85 6.51 19.53 -13.55
C THR A 85 6.53 18.08 -13.05
N HIS A 86 6.16 17.86 -11.78
CA HIS A 86 6.03 16.54 -11.16
C HIS A 86 4.58 16.03 -11.19
N GLY A 87 3.82 16.43 -12.22
CA GLY A 87 2.49 15.88 -12.50
C GLY A 87 1.41 16.25 -11.48
N HIS A 88 1.57 17.38 -10.78
CA HIS A 88 0.67 17.82 -9.72
C HIS A 88 0.60 16.83 -8.54
N ASN A 89 1.73 16.20 -8.21
CA ASN A 89 1.88 15.34 -7.05
C ASN A 89 2.61 16.07 -5.92
N LEU A 90 1.93 16.31 -4.80
CA LEU A 90 2.49 17.03 -3.65
C LEU A 90 3.62 16.22 -2.99
N THR A 91 3.44 14.90 -2.86
CA THR A 91 4.43 14.00 -2.26
C THR A 91 5.68 13.83 -3.11
N ALA A 92 5.55 13.90 -4.44
CA ALA A 92 6.72 13.85 -5.33
C ALA A 92 7.67 15.04 -5.17
N ILE A 93 7.17 16.17 -4.65
CA ILE A 93 7.97 17.37 -4.44
C ILE A 93 8.36 17.60 -2.98
N GLU A 94 7.78 16.87 -2.02
CA GLU A 94 8.12 16.95 -0.58
C GLU A 94 9.64 17.00 -0.28
N PRO A 95 10.50 16.16 -0.89
CA PRO A 95 11.93 16.18 -0.60
C PRO A 95 12.72 17.25 -1.37
N LEU A 96 12.10 17.97 -2.32
CA LEU A 96 12.79 18.98 -3.11
C LEU A 96 12.93 20.27 -2.31
N ASP A 97 14.06 20.94 -2.48
CA ASP A 97 14.25 22.36 -2.14
C ASP A 97 13.92 23.16 -3.40
N SER A 98 12.68 23.66 -3.50
CA SER A 98 12.19 24.24 -4.77
C SER A 98 12.80 25.59 -5.07
N ASP A 99 13.05 26.41 -4.05
CA ASP A 99 13.54 27.78 -4.20
C ASP A 99 15.03 27.97 -3.88
N GLY A 100 15.69 26.91 -3.40
CA GLY A 100 17.14 26.81 -3.24
C GLY A 100 17.67 27.42 -1.94
N ASP A 101 16.85 27.49 -0.90
CA ASP A 101 17.22 28.11 0.38
C ASP A 101 17.82 27.14 1.41
N GLY A 102 17.87 25.85 1.06
CA GLY A 102 18.44 24.77 1.87
C GLY A 102 17.41 23.98 2.69
N TRP A 103 16.12 24.31 2.64
CA TRP A 103 15.07 23.54 3.29
C TRP A 103 14.24 22.77 2.25
N SER A 104 13.87 21.52 2.57
CA SER A 104 12.96 20.76 1.72
C SER A 104 11.54 21.31 1.85
N ASN A 105 10.75 21.19 0.79
CA ASN A 105 9.35 21.60 0.76
C ASN A 105 8.54 21.05 1.94
N ILE A 106 8.71 19.77 2.31
CA ILE A 106 7.96 19.17 3.43
C ILE A 106 8.34 19.80 4.79
N THR A 107 9.61 20.12 4.99
CA THR A 107 10.08 20.75 6.23
C THR A 107 9.48 22.16 6.37
N GLU A 108 9.40 22.90 5.27
CA GLU A 108 8.78 24.22 5.23
C GLU A 108 7.27 24.18 5.42
N ILE A 109 6.58 23.25 4.75
CA ILE A 109 5.14 23.03 4.91
C ILE A 109 4.80 22.75 6.39
N MET A 110 5.57 21.88 7.04
CA MET A 110 5.39 21.55 8.46
C MET A 110 5.73 22.72 9.40
N ALA A 111 6.64 23.61 8.99
CA ALA A 111 6.97 24.84 9.71
C ALA A 111 6.04 26.02 9.39
N ALA A 112 5.06 25.83 8.50
CA ALA A 112 4.20 26.87 7.96
C ALA A 112 4.96 28.02 7.25
N THR A 113 6.06 27.69 6.57
CA THR A 113 6.88 28.59 5.75
C THR A 113 6.69 28.33 4.25
N TRP A 114 6.93 29.33 3.40
CA TRP A 114 6.58 29.31 1.97
C TRP A 114 7.63 28.55 1.15
N PRO A 115 7.34 27.35 0.62
CA PRO A 115 8.35 26.53 -0.04
C PRO A 115 8.79 26.99 -1.43
N GLY A 116 8.37 28.20 -1.82
CA GLY A 116 8.67 28.81 -3.10
C GLY A 116 9.15 30.26 -2.95
N ASP A 117 9.48 30.67 -1.72
CA ASP A 117 10.03 31.98 -1.37
C ASP A 117 11.33 31.79 -0.55
N PRO A 118 12.51 31.98 -1.15
CA PRO A 118 13.80 31.66 -0.51
C PRO A 118 14.18 32.61 0.64
N VAL A 119 13.30 33.56 0.99
CA VAL A 119 13.45 34.47 2.13
C VAL A 119 12.62 34.00 3.33
N ASP A 120 11.66 33.10 3.12
CA ASP A 120 10.68 32.71 4.12
C ASP A 120 10.80 31.23 4.48
N HIS A 121 11.70 30.95 5.41
CA HIS A 121 12.13 29.62 5.77
C HIS A 121 12.15 29.40 7.29
N PRO A 122 12.26 28.15 7.76
CA PRO A 122 12.35 27.84 9.19
C PRO A 122 13.53 28.51 9.88
N ALA A 123 13.39 28.80 11.17
CA ALA A 123 14.48 29.36 11.98
C ALA A 123 15.47 28.26 12.37
N GLY A 124 16.74 28.45 12.02
CA GLY A 124 17.81 27.50 12.30
C GLY A 124 18.86 27.50 11.19
N GLU A 125 19.90 26.70 11.37
CA GLU A 125 20.74 26.31 10.24
C GLU A 125 19.97 25.20 9.51
N PRO A 126 19.75 25.28 8.18
CA PRO A 126 19.14 24.18 7.44
C PRO A 126 19.89 22.91 7.80
N ALA A 127 19.14 21.84 8.09
CA ALA A 127 19.75 20.53 8.28
C ALA A 127 20.67 20.33 7.08
N ALA A 128 21.98 20.33 7.34
CA ALA A 128 23.00 20.42 6.31
C ALA A 128 22.52 19.54 5.18
N ALA A 129 22.21 20.17 4.03
CA ALA A 129 21.61 19.50 2.89
C ALA A 129 22.28 18.15 2.86
N VAL A 130 21.49 17.07 3.00
CA VAL A 130 21.99 15.74 2.71
C VAL A 130 22.60 15.97 1.35
N ALA A 131 23.92 16.08 1.29
CA ALA A 131 24.58 16.41 0.06
C ALA A 131 24.01 15.37 -0.86
N ALA A 132 23.36 15.79 -1.96
CA ALA A 132 22.96 14.88 -3.02
C ALA A 132 24.11 13.89 -3.10
N PRO A 133 23.86 12.61 -2.73
CA PRO A 133 24.86 11.72 -2.13
C PRO A 133 26.14 11.94 -2.88
N GLU A 134 27.18 12.45 -2.20
CA GLU A 134 28.46 12.90 -2.78
C GLU A 134 28.76 12.06 -3.99
N GLU A 135 28.39 12.58 -5.19
CA GLU A 135 28.19 11.80 -6.42
C GLU A 135 28.31 10.30 -6.15
N ALA A 136 27.31 9.69 -5.49
CA ALA A 136 27.23 8.24 -5.43
C ALA A 136 27.33 7.87 -6.89
N GLU A 137 28.50 7.35 -7.30
CA GLU A 137 28.88 7.15 -8.69
C GLU A 137 27.59 6.75 -9.37
N SER A 138 27.06 7.62 -10.24
CA SER A 138 25.72 7.48 -10.80
C SER A 138 25.58 6.00 -11.10
N PRO A 139 24.70 5.23 -10.41
CA PRO A 139 24.91 3.79 -10.18
C PRO A 139 25.36 3.26 -11.49
N SER A 140 26.67 2.94 -11.56
CA SER A 140 27.28 2.80 -12.86
C SER A 140 26.52 1.62 -13.44
N VAL A 141 25.65 1.92 -14.40
CA VAL A 141 25.12 0.91 -15.28
C VAL A 141 26.38 0.55 -16.01
N VAL A 142 27.13 -0.41 -15.45
CA VAL A 142 28.08 -1.18 -16.21
C VAL A 142 27.24 -1.59 -17.39
N SER A 143 27.52 -0.99 -18.55
CA SER A 143 26.81 -1.24 -19.78
C SER A 143 27.14 -2.68 -20.14
N GLY A 144 26.41 -3.57 -19.51
CA GLY A 144 26.80 -4.94 -19.31
C GLY A 144 25.74 -5.83 -19.90
N GLU A 145 26.22 -6.94 -20.42
CA GLU A 145 25.45 -8.10 -20.86
C GLU A 145 24.48 -8.61 -19.78
N TYR A 146 24.52 -8.13 -18.54
CA TYR A 146 23.71 -8.63 -17.44
C TYR A 146 22.72 -7.59 -16.90
N LYS A 147 21.54 -8.05 -16.48
CA LYS A 147 20.53 -7.30 -15.72
C LYS A 147 20.18 -8.06 -14.46
N LEU A 148 20.36 -7.43 -13.31
CA LEU A 148 19.98 -7.99 -12.02
C LEU A 148 18.64 -7.40 -11.60
N ILE A 149 17.69 -8.25 -11.25
CA ILE A 149 16.34 -7.87 -10.85
C ILE A 149 16.10 -8.50 -9.48
N GLY A 150 15.84 -7.66 -8.47
CA GLY A 150 15.54 -8.09 -7.10
C GLY A 150 14.13 -7.71 -6.65
N TRP A 151 13.58 -8.45 -5.70
CA TRP A 151 12.28 -8.18 -5.08
C TRP A 151 12.16 -8.86 -3.70
N ASN A 152 11.13 -8.48 -2.94
CA ASN A 152 10.66 -9.23 -1.77
C ASN A 152 9.41 -10.03 -2.17
N ASP A 153 9.19 -11.20 -1.58
CA ASP A 153 8.13 -12.14 -1.99
C ASP A 153 6.71 -11.83 -1.46
N LEU A 154 6.56 -10.84 -0.57
CA LEU A 154 5.28 -10.52 0.10
C LEU A 154 4.84 -9.07 -0.11
N GLY A 155 5.78 -8.17 -0.41
CA GLY A 155 5.60 -6.73 -0.61
C GLY A 155 5.35 -5.90 0.65
N MET A 156 5.17 -6.53 1.81
CA MET A 156 5.35 -5.96 3.14
C MET A 156 5.49 -7.10 4.15
N HIS A 157 6.58 -7.14 4.92
CA HIS A 157 6.67 -8.01 6.10
C HIS A 157 6.22 -7.26 7.35
N CYS A 158 5.48 -7.92 8.25
CA CYS A 158 5.09 -7.34 9.53
C CYS A 158 5.99 -7.89 10.64
N VAL A 159 6.45 -7.04 11.55
CA VAL A 159 7.28 -7.39 12.71
C VAL A 159 6.65 -6.83 13.99
N ASP A 160 6.76 -7.54 15.11
CA ASP A 160 6.37 -6.98 16.41
C ASP A 160 7.35 -5.86 16.85
N ASP A 161 6.86 -4.77 17.43
CA ASP A 161 7.71 -3.71 18.04
C ASP A 161 8.21 -4.08 19.46
N ASP A 162 7.69 -5.14 20.08
CA ASP A 162 8.10 -5.66 21.39
C ASP A 162 7.87 -7.17 21.50
N PHE A 163 8.94 -7.91 21.83
CA PHE A 163 8.97 -9.37 21.96
C PHE A 163 8.90 -9.88 23.40
N SER A 164 8.83 -8.99 24.40
CA SER A 164 8.89 -9.36 25.83
C SER A 164 7.57 -9.89 26.40
N VAL A 165 6.44 -9.67 25.70
CA VAL A 165 5.10 -10.04 26.17
C VAL A 165 4.49 -11.16 25.31
N PHE A 166 4.38 -10.93 24.01
CA PHE A 166 4.02 -11.94 23.02
C PHE A 166 4.64 -11.59 21.67
N SER A 167 4.67 -12.55 20.75
CA SER A 167 5.03 -12.29 19.35
C SER A 167 4.06 -12.97 18.38
N ILE A 168 3.70 -12.24 17.33
CA ILE A 168 2.97 -12.71 16.16
C ILE A 168 3.96 -13.07 15.04
N LEU A 169 4.93 -12.21 14.75
CA LEU A 169 5.91 -12.39 13.68
C LEU A 169 7.30 -11.85 14.08
N PRO A 170 8.39 -12.60 13.79
CA PRO A 170 9.76 -12.14 14.03
C PRO A 170 10.17 -11.08 13.00
N PRO A 171 11.29 -10.36 13.24
CA PRO A 171 11.96 -9.62 12.17
C PRO A 171 12.34 -10.60 11.06
N TYR A 172 11.88 -10.32 9.84
CA TYR A 172 12.02 -11.23 8.71
C TYR A 172 11.88 -10.45 7.40
N ASN A 173 12.57 -10.90 6.36
CA ASN A 173 12.34 -10.50 5.00
C ASN A 173 13.00 -11.54 4.09
N ASN A 174 12.37 -11.84 2.96
CA ASN A 174 12.98 -12.68 1.94
C ASN A 174 13.40 -11.82 0.78
N ILE A 175 14.66 -11.95 0.39
CA ILE A 175 15.25 -11.25 -0.74
C ILE A 175 15.39 -12.26 -1.87
N TRP A 176 14.77 -11.99 -3.01
CA TRP A 176 14.85 -12.80 -4.21
C TRP A 176 15.55 -12.02 -5.31
N ALA A 177 16.23 -12.73 -6.20
CA ALA A 177 16.84 -12.13 -7.38
C ALA A 177 16.93 -13.06 -8.57
N GLN A 178 16.81 -12.50 -9.77
CA GLN A 178 17.18 -13.15 -11.02
C GLN A 178 18.22 -12.29 -11.76
N LEU A 179 19.33 -12.92 -12.14
CA LEU A 179 20.32 -12.33 -13.03
C LEU A 179 20.04 -12.80 -14.45
N VAL A 180 19.75 -11.87 -15.34
CA VAL A 180 19.46 -12.13 -16.75
C VAL A 180 20.64 -11.71 -17.60
N ARG A 181 21.19 -12.65 -18.37
CA ARG A 181 22.21 -12.39 -19.39
C ARG A 181 21.54 -12.10 -20.74
N GLN A 182 21.75 -10.90 -21.24
CA GLN A 182 21.41 -10.47 -22.59
C GLN A 182 22.20 -11.28 -23.63
N PRO A 183 21.61 -11.60 -24.79
CA PRO A 183 22.30 -12.37 -25.82
C PRO A 183 23.34 -11.53 -26.58
N VAL A 184 24.58 -12.01 -26.65
CA VAL A 184 25.63 -11.43 -27.51
C VAL A 184 25.57 -12.06 -28.91
N GLY A 185 25.38 -11.24 -29.95
CA GLY A 185 25.44 -11.70 -31.35
C GLY A 185 24.20 -12.45 -31.85
N GLY A 186 23.06 -12.34 -31.17
CA GLY A 186 21.80 -13.02 -31.49
C GLY A 186 21.54 -14.21 -30.57
N GLY A 187 20.28 -14.42 -30.16
CA GLY A 187 19.90 -15.45 -29.19
C GLY A 187 18.70 -15.02 -28.34
N VAL A 188 18.37 -15.81 -27.33
CA VAL A 188 17.38 -15.45 -26.30
C VAL A 188 18.10 -15.17 -24.98
N PRO A 189 17.57 -14.26 -24.13
CA PRO A 189 18.12 -14.03 -22.81
C PRO A 189 18.11 -15.29 -21.94
N GLU A 190 19.05 -15.39 -21.01
CA GLU A 190 19.20 -16.53 -20.12
C GLU A 190 19.23 -16.07 -18.67
N VAL A 191 18.52 -16.79 -17.79
CA VAL A 191 18.68 -16.63 -16.33
C VAL A 191 19.95 -17.37 -15.89
N VAL A 192 20.89 -16.65 -15.29
CA VAL A 192 22.19 -17.17 -14.89
C VAL A 192 22.24 -17.38 -13.38
N THR A 193 22.57 -18.59 -12.95
CA THR A 193 22.72 -18.97 -11.53
C THR A 193 24.04 -19.69 -11.22
N GLN A 194 24.90 -19.88 -12.24
CA GLN A 194 26.18 -20.59 -12.12
C GLN A 194 27.36 -19.69 -12.48
N GLY A 195 28.50 -19.86 -11.79
CA GLY A 195 29.72 -19.08 -12.02
C GLY A 195 29.58 -17.60 -11.62
N VAL A 196 28.58 -17.30 -10.79
CA VAL A 196 28.24 -15.97 -10.30
C VAL A 196 27.85 -16.08 -8.83
N THR A 197 28.33 -15.14 -8.03
CA THR A 197 27.88 -14.90 -6.66
C THR A 197 27.04 -13.62 -6.65
N VAL A 198 25.87 -13.65 -6.00
CA VAL A 198 25.06 -12.46 -5.74
C VAL A 198 25.12 -12.16 -4.25
N GLU A 199 25.50 -10.92 -3.91
CA GLU A 199 25.58 -10.43 -2.55
C GLU A 199 24.48 -9.40 -2.30
N TYR A 200 23.94 -9.36 -1.08
CA TYR A 200 22.97 -8.37 -0.65
C TYR A 200 23.48 -7.55 0.55
N SER A 201 22.96 -6.34 0.67
CA SER A 201 23.15 -5.42 1.79
C SER A 201 21.98 -4.43 1.83
N PHE A 202 21.77 -3.73 2.95
CA PHE A 202 20.77 -2.67 3.03
C PHE A 202 21.42 -1.30 3.16
N VAL A 203 20.86 -0.31 2.47
CA VAL A 203 21.31 1.07 2.53
C VAL A 203 20.94 1.63 3.91
N ASP A 204 21.94 2.16 4.63
CA ASP A 204 21.77 2.74 5.97
C ASP A 204 21.08 1.79 6.98
N ASN A 205 21.25 0.48 6.83
CA ASN A 205 20.70 -0.50 7.79
C ASN A 205 21.61 -1.73 7.92
N SER A 206 22.64 -1.62 8.74
CA SER A 206 23.63 -2.67 8.97
C SER A 206 23.42 -3.45 10.26
N GLU A 207 22.56 -2.96 11.15
CA GLU A 207 22.29 -3.54 12.46
C GLU A 207 20.79 -3.50 12.77
N SER A 208 20.27 -4.54 13.42
CA SER A 208 18.88 -4.62 13.89
C SER A 208 18.75 -4.88 15.39
N ALA A 209 19.79 -5.46 16.02
CA ALA A 209 19.72 -5.95 17.40
C ALA A 209 19.61 -4.86 18.47
N SER A 210 20.12 -3.65 18.23
CA SER A 210 19.94 -2.52 19.13
C SER A 210 18.61 -1.77 18.93
N LYS A 211 17.90 -2.03 17.83
CA LYS A 211 16.67 -1.32 17.44
C LYS A 211 15.41 -1.96 18.04
N ILE A 212 15.45 -3.27 18.31
CA ILE A 212 14.34 -4.05 18.89
C ILE A 212 14.86 -5.11 19.87
N ASN A 213 14.01 -5.60 20.78
CA ASN A 213 14.36 -6.58 21.81
C ASN A 213 14.16 -8.05 21.39
N PHE A 214 14.16 -8.37 20.09
CA PHE A 214 13.94 -9.72 19.58
C PHE A 214 14.99 -10.72 20.09
N TRP A 215 16.27 -10.36 19.99
CA TRP A 215 17.37 -11.26 20.38
C TRP A 215 17.44 -11.54 21.88
N ASP A 216 16.82 -10.71 22.72
CA ASP A 216 16.69 -10.98 24.16
C ASP A 216 15.63 -12.05 24.46
N ASN A 217 14.67 -12.26 23.54
CA ASN A 217 13.48 -13.09 23.76
C ASN A 217 13.38 -14.30 22.80
N VAL A 218 14.22 -14.36 21.78
CA VAL A 218 14.14 -15.36 20.70
C VAL A 218 14.24 -16.80 21.19
N ASP A 219 15.04 -17.08 22.23
CA ASP A 219 15.15 -18.44 22.80
C ASP A 219 13.83 -18.88 23.44
N LEU A 220 13.16 -17.97 24.16
CA LEU A 220 11.87 -18.25 24.79
C LEU A 220 10.73 -18.38 23.77
N LEU A 221 10.77 -17.58 22.70
CA LEU A 221 9.73 -17.55 21.68
C LEU A 221 9.87 -18.65 20.63
N PHE A 222 11.10 -18.93 20.18
CA PHE A 222 11.39 -19.78 19.02
C PHE A 222 12.32 -20.96 19.35
N GLY A 223 12.79 -21.11 20.58
CA GLY A 223 13.65 -22.23 21.00
C GLY A 223 15.04 -22.24 20.37
N VAL A 224 15.48 -21.09 19.84
CA VAL A 224 16.77 -20.92 19.16
C VAL A 224 17.48 -19.67 19.66
N ASN A 225 18.81 -19.67 19.56
CA ASN A 225 19.64 -18.56 20.04
C ASN A 225 20.59 -18.06 18.93
N PRO A 226 20.06 -17.43 17.85
CA PRO A 226 20.89 -16.82 16.83
C PRO A 226 21.71 -15.65 17.41
N PRO A 227 22.93 -15.40 16.91
CA PRO A 227 23.68 -14.21 17.28
C PRO A 227 22.90 -12.91 16.98
N PRO A 228 23.21 -11.80 17.66
CA PRO A 228 22.70 -10.48 17.29
C PRO A 228 22.85 -10.20 15.78
N ASN A 229 21.83 -9.60 15.17
CA ASN A 229 21.75 -9.28 13.73
C ASN A 229 21.64 -10.49 12.79
N ILE A 230 21.52 -11.71 13.32
CA ILE A 230 21.28 -12.92 12.55
C ILE A 230 19.83 -13.37 12.78
N GLY A 231 19.13 -13.64 11.67
CA GLY A 231 17.74 -14.09 11.67
C GLY A 231 17.60 -15.59 11.92
N LEU A 232 16.36 -16.05 12.02
CA LEU A 232 16.01 -17.45 12.34
C LEU A 232 16.54 -18.47 11.31
N THR A 233 16.82 -18.03 10.09
CA THR A 233 17.35 -18.82 8.97
C THR A 233 18.88 -18.75 8.85
N GLY A 234 19.55 -17.98 9.72
CA GLY A 234 21.00 -17.80 9.71
C GLY A 234 21.52 -16.66 8.83
N ASN A 235 20.65 -15.94 8.14
CA ASN A 235 21.01 -14.78 7.33
C ASN A 235 21.07 -13.49 8.16
N GLY A 236 22.00 -12.59 7.84
CA GLY A 236 22.09 -11.26 8.46
C GLY A 236 21.63 -10.14 7.52
N LEU A 237 21.97 -8.90 7.83
CA LEU A 237 21.65 -7.71 7.01
C LEU A 237 22.58 -7.58 5.79
N THR A 238 23.60 -8.42 5.68
CA THR A 238 24.43 -8.56 4.49
C THR A 238 24.90 -9.99 4.35
N GLY A 239 25.14 -10.43 3.12
CA GLY A 239 25.70 -11.75 2.85
C GLY A 239 25.60 -12.15 1.39
N ALA A 240 26.15 -13.32 1.08
CA ALA A 240 25.93 -13.97 -0.19
C ALA A 240 24.56 -14.66 -0.21
N MET A 241 23.82 -14.50 -1.30
CA MET A 241 22.55 -15.17 -1.53
C MET A 241 22.78 -16.63 -1.92
N ALA A 242 21.90 -17.52 -1.48
CA ALA A 242 21.89 -18.90 -1.92
C ALA A 242 21.42 -19.00 -3.38
N ALA A 243 22.14 -19.76 -4.21
CA ALA A 243 21.73 -20.03 -5.59
C ALA A 243 20.75 -21.21 -5.64
N ALA A 244 19.61 -21.00 -6.28
CA ALA A 244 18.71 -22.04 -6.76
C ALA A 244 18.91 -22.25 -8.27
N GLY A 245 18.21 -23.22 -8.86
CA GLY A 245 18.34 -23.50 -10.30
C GLY A 245 17.91 -22.33 -11.19
N ASP A 246 17.01 -21.48 -10.71
CA ASP A 246 16.28 -20.47 -11.48
C ASP A 246 16.30 -19.07 -10.84
N HIS A 247 16.92 -18.88 -9.68
CA HIS A 247 17.01 -17.61 -8.95
C HIS A 247 18.10 -17.65 -7.87
N PHE A 248 18.36 -16.52 -7.23
CA PHE A 248 19.08 -16.40 -5.97
C PHE A 248 18.12 -15.98 -4.87
N PHE A 249 18.35 -16.40 -3.63
CA PHE A 249 17.53 -16.01 -2.50
C PHE A 249 18.33 -15.87 -1.19
N ALA A 250 17.90 -14.96 -0.32
CA ALA A 250 18.27 -14.91 1.09
C ALA A 250 16.97 -14.83 1.91
N GLU A 251 16.67 -15.92 2.60
CA GLU A 251 15.43 -16.06 3.38
C GLU A 251 15.64 -15.56 4.81
N GLY A 252 14.64 -14.93 5.42
CA GLY A 252 14.65 -14.64 6.86
C GLY A 252 15.71 -13.67 7.33
N VAL A 253 16.03 -12.66 6.50
CA VAL A 253 16.83 -11.51 6.91
C VAL A 253 16.10 -10.77 8.04
N PRO A 254 16.73 -10.51 9.21
CA PRO A 254 16.06 -9.96 10.37
C PRO A 254 15.90 -8.43 10.27
N LEU A 255 15.22 -7.96 9.24
CA LEU A 255 15.06 -6.54 8.92
C LEU A 255 14.08 -5.86 9.88
N THR A 256 14.33 -4.57 10.15
CA THR A 256 13.50 -3.70 11.00
C THR A 256 13.13 -2.41 10.25
N PRO A 257 12.01 -1.73 10.59
CA PRO A 257 11.59 -0.50 9.94
C PRO A 257 12.42 0.72 10.39
N TYR A 258 13.67 0.53 10.79
CA TYR A 258 14.51 1.58 11.39
C TYR A 258 15.90 1.50 10.76
N THR A 259 16.40 2.63 10.27
CA THR A 259 17.76 2.74 9.74
C THR A 259 18.77 2.99 10.85
N ASP A 260 20.05 2.86 10.54
CA ASP A 260 21.15 3.12 11.46
C ASP A 260 21.20 4.62 11.82
N SER A 261 20.94 5.49 10.85
CA SER A 261 20.87 6.94 11.08
C SER A 261 19.63 7.38 11.86
N GLN A 262 18.53 6.62 11.76
CA GLN A 262 17.25 6.94 12.39
C GLN A 262 16.66 5.72 13.13
N PRO A 263 17.30 5.28 14.22
CA PRO A 263 16.95 4.04 14.92
C PRO A 263 15.60 4.09 15.65
N THR A 264 14.94 5.25 15.68
CA THR A 264 13.64 5.47 16.34
C THR A 264 12.58 6.07 15.43
N LEU A 265 12.91 6.42 14.18
CA LEU A 265 11.93 6.90 13.21
C LEU A 265 11.62 5.78 12.22
N ARG A 266 10.33 5.45 12.09
CA ARG A 266 9.89 4.41 11.16
C ARG A 266 10.21 4.81 9.72
N GLN A 267 10.87 3.90 9.02
CA GLN A 267 11.17 3.92 7.61
C GLN A 267 10.83 2.55 7.04
N PRO A 268 9.57 2.30 6.66
CA PRO A 268 9.14 0.94 6.32
C PRO A 268 9.68 0.43 4.98
N TYR A 269 10.13 1.32 4.10
CA TYR A 269 10.61 1.00 2.75
C TYR A 269 12.13 0.88 2.69
N GLN A 270 12.68 -0.09 3.41
CA GLN A 270 14.12 -0.33 3.46
C GLN A 270 14.67 -0.70 2.07
N LEU A 271 15.80 -0.09 1.67
CA LEU A 271 16.40 -0.30 0.36
C LEU A 271 17.45 -1.42 0.42
N ALA A 272 17.17 -2.53 -0.25
CA ALA A 272 18.11 -3.62 -0.46
C ALA A 272 18.94 -3.35 -1.73
N ARG A 273 20.27 -3.38 -1.60
CA ARG A 273 21.22 -3.34 -2.71
C ARG A 273 21.74 -4.74 -2.99
N LEU A 274 21.70 -5.15 -4.26
CA LEU A 274 22.28 -6.40 -4.74
C LEU A 274 23.46 -6.14 -5.68
N VAL A 275 24.47 -6.99 -5.58
CA VAL A 275 25.65 -6.97 -6.44
C VAL A 275 25.92 -8.38 -6.95
N ALA A 276 25.90 -8.57 -8.26
CA ALA A 276 26.30 -9.82 -8.90
C ALA A 276 27.76 -9.74 -9.35
N ARG A 277 28.58 -10.73 -9.01
CA ARG A 277 30.00 -10.83 -9.37
C ARG A 277 30.33 -12.14 -10.05
N SER A 278 31.23 -12.10 -11.04
CA SER A 278 31.77 -13.34 -11.62
C SER A 278 32.63 -14.08 -10.61
N ASP A 279 32.39 -15.37 -10.42
CA ASP A 279 33.24 -16.21 -9.56
C ASP A 279 34.67 -16.37 -10.11
N ALA A 280 34.83 -16.23 -11.43
CA ALA A 280 36.10 -16.42 -12.11
C ALA A 280 37.03 -15.19 -11.99
N THR A 281 36.47 -13.98 -12.07
CA THR A 281 37.25 -12.73 -12.12
C THR A 281 37.03 -11.82 -10.90
N GLY A 282 35.95 -11.99 -10.15
CA GLY A 282 35.53 -11.08 -9.08
C GLY A 282 34.91 -9.76 -9.57
N GLU A 283 34.82 -9.57 -10.89
CA GLU A 283 34.27 -8.36 -11.50
C GLU A 283 32.75 -8.26 -11.25
N VAL A 284 32.28 -7.04 -11.00
CA VAL A 284 30.84 -6.75 -10.92
C VAL A 284 30.23 -6.90 -12.31
N LEU A 285 29.21 -7.75 -12.42
CA LEU A 285 28.45 -7.98 -13.64
C LEU A 285 27.24 -7.06 -13.74
N ALA A 286 26.53 -6.86 -12.63
CA ALA A 286 25.35 -6.01 -12.52
C ALA A 286 25.07 -5.67 -11.05
N GLU A 287 24.40 -4.55 -10.82
CA GLU A 287 23.89 -4.14 -9.52
C GLU A 287 22.43 -3.66 -9.65
N THR A 288 21.67 -3.74 -8.57
CA THR A 288 20.33 -3.16 -8.49
C THR A 288 19.98 -2.77 -7.06
N THR A 289 19.04 -1.84 -6.91
CA THR A 289 18.48 -1.44 -5.62
C THR A 289 16.95 -1.51 -5.71
N PHE A 290 16.32 -2.14 -4.72
CA PHE A 290 14.88 -2.31 -4.66
C PHE A 290 14.39 -2.25 -3.20
N VAL A 291 13.08 -2.16 -3.00
CA VAL A 291 12.47 -2.10 -1.66
C VAL A 291 12.29 -3.50 -1.09
N ALA A 292 12.78 -3.69 0.13
CA ALA A 292 12.54 -4.82 1.00
C ALA A 292 11.75 -4.33 2.22
N PRO A 293 10.42 -4.28 2.12
CA PRO A 293 9.61 -3.51 3.04
C PRO A 293 9.31 -4.27 4.33
N VAL A 294 9.31 -3.56 5.46
CA VAL A 294 9.01 -4.10 6.79
C VAL A 294 8.27 -3.06 7.63
N SER A 295 7.33 -3.49 8.46
CA SER A 295 6.54 -2.61 9.31
C SER A 295 6.27 -3.19 10.69
N ASP A 296 6.32 -2.34 11.70
CA ASP A 296 5.84 -2.62 13.04
C ASP A 296 4.54 -1.85 13.39
N GLU A 297 3.88 -1.31 12.38
CA GLU A 297 2.62 -0.56 12.51
C GLU A 297 1.42 -1.51 12.70
N ILE A 298 1.40 -2.23 13.83
CA ILE A 298 0.26 -3.02 14.27
C ILE A 298 -0.50 -2.21 15.34
N ASN A 299 -1.75 -1.88 15.05
CA ASN A 299 -2.51 -0.89 15.82
C ASN A 299 -3.44 -1.49 16.90
N CYS A 300 -3.13 -2.68 17.43
CA CYS A 300 -3.94 -3.35 18.46
C CYS A 300 -4.19 -2.48 19.72
N ALA A 301 -3.27 -1.55 20.02
CA ALA A 301 -3.40 -0.61 21.13
C ALA A 301 -4.66 0.27 21.03
N ASN A 302 -5.20 0.51 19.82
CA ASN A 302 -6.39 1.32 19.60
C ASN A 302 -7.60 0.84 20.42
N CYS A 303 -7.70 -0.47 20.67
CA CYS A 303 -8.80 -1.05 21.45
C CYS A 303 -8.33 -1.76 22.72
N HIS A 304 -7.10 -2.28 22.75
CA HIS A 304 -6.56 -3.02 23.89
C HIS A 304 -5.74 -2.16 24.87
N HIS A 305 -5.80 -0.83 24.75
CA HIS A 305 -5.25 0.09 25.75
C HIS A 305 -5.83 -0.14 27.15
N ASP A 306 -5.22 0.46 28.17
CA ASP A 306 -5.72 0.39 29.54
C ASP A 306 -7.16 0.93 29.66
N GLY A 307 -8.04 0.12 30.25
CA GLY A 307 -9.47 0.42 30.37
C GLY A 307 -10.27 0.21 29.08
N GLY A 308 -9.64 -0.25 28.00
CA GLY A 308 -10.28 -0.62 26.74
C GLY A 308 -10.96 -1.99 26.80
N VAL A 309 -10.94 -2.72 25.69
CA VAL A 309 -11.54 -4.07 25.57
C VAL A 309 -10.98 -5.00 26.65
N GLY A 310 -11.86 -5.67 27.39
CA GLY A 310 -11.51 -6.50 28.54
C GLY A 310 -11.36 -5.76 29.87
N GLY A 311 -11.26 -4.42 29.87
CA GLY A 311 -11.25 -3.59 31.08
C GLY A 311 -9.99 -3.72 31.96
N PHE A 312 -8.92 -4.33 31.45
CA PHE A 312 -7.64 -4.46 32.14
C PHE A 312 -6.85 -3.15 32.10
N ASN A 313 -6.06 -2.89 33.14
CA ASN A 313 -5.24 -1.69 33.28
C ASN A 313 -3.84 -2.09 33.76
N THR A 314 -3.01 -2.59 32.85
CA THR A 314 -1.69 -3.14 33.19
C THR A 314 -0.53 -2.23 32.79
N GLY A 315 -0.79 -1.13 32.10
CA GLY A 315 0.22 -0.27 31.48
C GLY A 315 0.78 -0.86 30.17
N SER A 316 0.25 -1.99 29.71
CA SER A 316 0.68 -2.67 28.48
C SER A 316 -0.53 -3.26 27.76
N TRP A 317 -0.84 -2.73 26.58
CA TRP A 317 -1.95 -3.24 25.78
C TRP A 317 -1.73 -4.71 25.39
N ARG A 318 -0.47 -5.13 25.21
CA ARG A 318 -0.12 -6.53 24.95
C ARG A 318 -0.48 -7.45 26.12
N ARG A 319 -0.20 -7.00 27.34
CA ARG A 319 -0.55 -7.76 28.55
C ARG A 319 -2.06 -7.77 28.78
N ASN A 320 -2.76 -6.68 28.44
CA ASN A 320 -4.23 -6.65 28.46
C ASN A 320 -4.83 -7.69 27.50
N ILE A 321 -4.26 -7.87 26.30
CA ILE A 321 -4.67 -8.94 25.36
C ILE A 321 -4.51 -10.32 25.98
N LEU A 322 -3.35 -10.63 26.59
CA LEU A 322 -3.13 -11.94 27.19
C LEU A 322 -4.06 -12.21 28.38
N LEU A 323 -4.37 -11.20 29.20
CA LEU A 323 -5.34 -11.34 30.29
C LEU A 323 -6.76 -11.57 29.76
N TYR A 324 -7.15 -10.88 28.69
CA TYR A 324 -8.45 -11.07 28.07
C TYR A 324 -8.56 -12.46 27.43
N HIS A 325 -7.49 -12.92 26.78
CA HIS A 325 -7.39 -14.28 26.28
C HIS A 325 -7.48 -15.31 27.41
N ASP A 326 -6.81 -15.09 28.54
CA ASP A 326 -6.90 -15.97 29.71
C ASP A 326 -8.31 -16.05 30.30
N GLU A 327 -9.02 -14.92 30.35
CA GLU A 327 -10.42 -14.87 30.81
C GLU A 327 -11.36 -15.64 29.88
N GLU A 328 -11.25 -15.39 28.56
CA GLU A 328 -12.16 -15.95 27.56
C GLU A 328 -11.89 -17.43 27.26
N GLU A 329 -10.62 -17.80 27.05
CA GLU A 329 -10.20 -19.13 26.59
C GLU A 329 -9.73 -20.02 27.75
N HIS A 330 -9.83 -19.53 28.99
CA HIS A 330 -9.43 -20.23 30.21
C HIS A 330 -7.95 -20.68 30.19
N THR A 331 -7.08 -19.79 29.71
CA THR A 331 -5.63 -20.00 29.67
C THR A 331 -4.90 -19.30 30.83
N HIS A 332 -3.56 -19.41 30.86
CA HIS A 332 -2.68 -18.76 31.84
C HIS A 332 -1.50 -18.02 31.18
N LEU A 333 -1.67 -17.58 29.94
CA LEU A 333 -0.66 -16.94 29.09
C LEU A 333 -0.08 -15.67 29.69
N ALA A 334 -0.88 -14.84 30.37
CA ALA A 334 -0.41 -13.60 30.99
C ALA A 334 0.62 -13.84 32.12
N SER A 335 0.66 -15.07 32.67
CA SER A 335 1.64 -15.50 33.67
C SER A 335 2.86 -16.23 33.07
N ASN A 336 2.82 -16.55 31.78
CA ASN A 336 3.84 -17.35 31.06
C ASN A 336 4.36 -16.58 29.83
N GLN A 337 4.83 -15.36 30.04
CA GLN A 337 5.39 -14.49 29.00
C GLN A 337 6.90 -14.74 28.79
N PRO A 338 7.46 -14.52 27.59
CA PRO A 338 6.75 -14.12 26.37
C PRO A 338 6.02 -15.30 25.71
N VAL A 339 4.91 -15.00 25.00
CA VAL A 339 4.09 -16.01 24.32
C VAL A 339 4.26 -15.92 22.81
N LEU A 340 4.70 -16.98 22.14
CA LEU A 340 4.57 -17.08 20.69
C LEU A 340 3.14 -17.49 20.34
N CYS A 341 2.36 -16.63 19.69
CA CYS A 341 0.96 -16.95 19.33
C CYS A 341 0.86 -18.25 18.51
N ALA A 342 1.86 -18.48 17.65
CA ALA A 342 1.96 -19.67 16.81
C ALA A 342 2.32 -20.97 17.54
N SER A 343 2.62 -20.91 18.85
CA SER A 343 2.80 -22.13 19.68
C SER A 343 1.51 -22.92 19.84
N CYS A 344 0.36 -22.23 19.88
CA CYS A 344 -0.97 -22.85 19.95
C CYS A 344 -1.73 -22.73 18.63
N HIS A 345 -1.70 -21.57 17.98
CA HIS A 345 -2.43 -21.33 16.75
C HIS A 345 -1.59 -21.73 15.53
N ALA A 346 -2.17 -22.50 14.61
CA ALA A 346 -1.48 -22.79 13.35
C ALA A 346 -1.16 -21.49 12.59
N SER A 347 0.03 -21.38 12.02
CA SER A 347 0.49 -20.22 11.26
C SER A 347 1.26 -20.67 10.02
N ALA A 348 0.67 -20.45 8.85
CA ALA A 348 1.32 -20.75 7.58
C ALA A 348 2.55 -19.86 7.34
N ALA A 349 2.52 -18.60 7.80
CA ALA A 349 3.67 -17.68 7.69
C ALA A 349 4.91 -18.20 8.42
N LEU A 350 4.72 -18.87 9.57
CA LEU A 350 5.81 -19.43 10.37
C LEU A 350 6.01 -20.94 10.16
N GLY A 351 5.24 -21.56 9.26
CA GLY A 351 5.22 -23.02 9.11
C GLY A 351 4.80 -23.78 10.38
N ALA A 352 4.16 -23.11 11.33
CA ALA A 352 3.78 -23.69 12.62
C ALA A 352 2.48 -24.50 12.48
N PRO A 353 2.46 -25.79 12.85
CA PRO A 353 1.29 -26.64 12.70
C PRO A 353 0.15 -26.30 13.68
N GLY A 354 0.48 -25.60 14.77
CA GLY A 354 -0.44 -25.33 15.87
C GLY A 354 -0.89 -26.59 16.62
N VAL A 355 -1.83 -26.40 17.54
CA VAL A 355 -2.44 -27.45 18.35
C VAL A 355 -3.75 -27.92 17.70
N PRO A 356 -3.99 -29.24 17.57
CA PRO A 356 -5.25 -29.76 17.03
C PRO A 356 -6.47 -29.23 17.77
N GLY A 357 -7.47 -28.75 17.02
CA GLY A 357 -8.72 -28.21 17.57
C GLY A 357 -8.68 -26.71 17.88
N VAL A 358 -7.50 -26.09 17.90
CA VAL A 358 -7.35 -24.62 18.00
C VAL A 358 -7.45 -24.02 16.58
N PRO A 359 -8.25 -22.96 16.36
CA PRO A 359 -8.30 -22.29 15.06
C PRO A 359 -6.92 -21.74 14.68
N ASN A 360 -6.60 -21.72 13.38
CA ASN A 360 -5.39 -21.03 12.90
C ASN A 360 -5.43 -19.55 13.29
N LEU A 361 -4.25 -18.91 13.40
CA LEU A 361 -4.12 -17.57 13.99
C LEU A 361 -4.95 -16.52 13.25
N SER A 362 -4.93 -16.56 11.92
CA SER A 362 -5.71 -15.65 11.08
C SER A 362 -7.20 -15.77 11.37
N ARG A 363 -7.74 -16.99 11.45
CA ARG A 363 -9.14 -17.20 11.80
C ARG A 363 -9.46 -16.75 13.22
N ALA A 364 -8.61 -17.09 14.19
CA ALA A 364 -8.83 -16.73 15.59
C ALA A 364 -8.96 -15.20 15.75
N MET A 365 -8.05 -14.45 15.11
CA MET A 365 -8.06 -13.00 15.13
C MET A 365 -9.25 -12.43 14.35
N HIS A 366 -9.40 -12.80 13.07
CA HIS A 366 -10.43 -12.17 12.23
C HIS A 366 -11.85 -12.49 12.68
N HIS A 367 -12.14 -13.72 13.12
CA HIS A 367 -13.47 -14.08 13.60
C HIS A 367 -13.86 -13.28 14.85
N LYS A 368 -12.90 -13.03 15.75
CA LYS A 368 -13.13 -12.29 16.99
C LYS A 368 -13.38 -10.80 16.75
N HIS A 369 -12.78 -10.25 15.69
CA HIS A 369 -12.87 -8.83 15.33
C HIS A 369 -13.83 -8.59 14.15
N ALA A 370 -14.49 -9.62 13.64
CA ALA A 370 -15.53 -9.44 12.65
C ALA A 370 -16.71 -8.69 13.30
N PRO A 371 -17.31 -7.70 12.62
CA PRO A 371 -18.53 -7.11 13.10
C PRO A 371 -19.58 -8.21 13.22
N ASP A 372 -20.12 -8.44 14.43
CA ASP A 372 -21.21 -9.36 14.64
C ASP A 372 -22.36 -9.00 13.68
N ASP A 373 -22.98 -9.98 13.03
CA ASP A 373 -24.27 -9.82 12.33
C ASP A 373 -25.39 -9.25 13.25
N ARG A 374 -25.10 -9.09 14.55
CA ARG A 374 -25.96 -8.46 15.57
C ARG A 374 -25.84 -6.93 15.63
N ALA A 375 -24.82 -6.32 15.03
CA ALA A 375 -24.68 -4.86 14.96
C ALA A 375 -25.65 -4.22 13.96
N ALA A 376 -26.24 -4.99 13.04
CA ALA A 376 -27.30 -4.53 12.15
C ALA A 376 -28.62 -4.17 12.88
N GLU A 377 -28.82 -4.65 14.11
CA GLU A 377 -29.95 -4.22 14.96
C GLU A 377 -29.59 -3.08 15.92
N ALA A 378 -28.31 -2.84 16.19
CA ALA A 378 -27.84 -1.84 17.15
C ALA A 378 -27.77 -0.40 16.58
N SER A 379 -27.80 -0.22 15.26
CA SER A 379 -27.96 1.10 14.62
C SER A 379 -29.38 1.69 14.78
N SER A 380 -30.30 0.98 15.43
CA SER A 380 -31.62 1.52 15.83
C SER A 380 -31.59 2.26 17.19
N GLY A 381 -30.41 2.45 17.79
CA GLY A 381 -30.25 2.81 19.19
C GLY A 381 -29.41 4.05 19.51
N SER A 382 -29.22 5.01 18.60
CA SER A 382 -28.73 6.35 18.98
C SER A 382 -29.41 7.40 18.13
N GLY A 383 -30.32 8.16 18.75
CA GLY A 383 -31.14 9.14 18.08
C GLY A 383 -30.31 10.24 17.44
N ASP A 384 -30.24 10.20 16.11
CA ASP A 384 -30.13 11.39 15.29
C ASP A 384 -31.38 11.47 14.41
N GLN A 385 -31.93 12.67 14.27
CA GLN A 385 -33.32 12.86 13.83
C GLN A 385 -33.51 12.42 12.37
N LEU A 386 -34.42 11.46 12.16
CA LEU A 386 -34.97 11.10 10.85
C LEU A 386 -35.43 12.38 10.13
N ASN A 387 -34.76 12.72 9.04
CA ASN A 387 -35.16 13.84 8.20
C ASN A 387 -36.28 13.38 7.26
N ILE A 388 -37.06 14.33 6.77
CA ILE A 388 -38.26 14.07 5.96
C ILE A 388 -37.97 13.44 4.57
N LEU A 389 -36.68 13.31 4.19
CA LEU A 389 -36.24 12.70 2.93
C LEU A 389 -36.17 11.17 3.02
N ASP A 390 -36.08 10.59 4.23
CA ASP A 390 -36.06 9.13 4.39
C ASP A 390 -37.44 8.50 4.17
N VAL A 391 -38.52 9.26 4.39
CA VAL A 391 -39.90 8.79 4.16
C VAL A 391 -40.24 8.76 2.66
N GLU A 392 -39.67 9.65 1.85
CA GLU A 392 -39.86 9.65 0.39
C GLU A 392 -39.14 8.47 -0.29
N ASN A 393 -38.03 8.01 0.29
CA ASN A 393 -37.27 6.85 -0.20
C ASN A 393 -37.90 5.49 0.14
N MET A 394 -38.73 5.40 1.18
CA MET A 394 -39.47 4.16 1.48
C MET A 394 -40.68 3.95 0.54
N VAL A 395 -41.29 5.02 0.01
CA VAL A 395 -42.45 4.93 -0.90
C VAL A 395 -42.04 4.50 -2.32
N THR A 396 -40.81 4.80 -2.74
CA THR A 396 -40.25 4.41 -4.03
C THR A 396 -39.90 2.92 -4.10
N TRP A 397 -39.54 2.28 -2.98
CA TRP A 397 -39.29 0.83 -2.91
C TRP A 397 -40.56 -0.02 -3.10
N ALA A 398 -41.73 0.50 -2.74
CA ALA A 398 -43.01 -0.21 -2.85
C ALA A 398 -43.65 -0.17 -4.25
N THR A 399 -43.17 0.70 -5.15
CA THR A 399 -43.85 0.97 -6.44
C THR A 399 -43.06 0.56 -7.69
N GLY A 400 -41.87 -0.03 -7.53
CA GLY A 400 -41.23 -0.82 -8.59
C GLY A 400 -40.78 -0.06 -9.84
N ASN A 401 -40.50 1.25 -9.75
CA ASN A 401 -40.07 2.05 -10.89
C ASN A 401 -38.64 2.55 -10.68
N VAL A 402 -37.63 1.79 -11.15
CA VAL A 402 -36.21 2.20 -11.08
C VAL A 402 -35.67 2.47 -12.47
N THR A 403 -35.60 3.76 -12.82
CA THR A 403 -34.66 4.28 -13.82
C THR A 403 -33.81 5.32 -13.11
N SER A 404 -32.74 4.91 -12.44
CA SER A 404 -31.70 5.85 -12.02
C SER A 404 -30.35 5.14 -11.89
N THR A 405 -29.43 5.54 -12.75
CA THR A 405 -27.99 5.27 -12.69
C THR A 405 -27.35 6.16 -11.62
N VAL A 406 -27.53 5.80 -10.35
CA VAL A 406 -26.76 6.41 -9.26
C VAL A 406 -25.68 5.41 -8.89
N ALA A 407 -24.43 5.76 -9.18
CA ALA A 407 -23.28 5.13 -8.57
C ALA A 407 -23.46 5.21 -7.05
N LEU A 408 -23.28 4.09 -6.35
CA LEU A 408 -23.21 4.11 -4.89
C LEU A 408 -22.07 5.05 -4.51
N ASP A 409 -22.44 6.21 -3.98
CA ASP A 409 -21.55 7.18 -3.39
C ASP A 409 -20.95 6.55 -2.12
N ARG A 410 -19.72 6.04 -2.24
CA ARG A 410 -18.93 5.53 -1.11
C ARG A 410 -18.39 6.77 -0.38
N SER A 411 -18.85 6.99 0.85
CA SER A 411 -18.29 8.01 1.74
C SER A 411 -16.79 7.78 1.96
N PRO A 412 -15.95 8.83 2.13
CA PRO A 412 -14.53 8.70 2.51
C PRO A 412 -14.30 8.00 3.86
N SER A 413 -15.34 7.75 4.65
CA SER A 413 -15.29 6.93 5.87
C SER A 413 -15.52 5.43 5.64
N ASP A 414 -16.00 5.05 4.45
CA ASP A 414 -16.25 3.67 3.99
C ASP A 414 -15.13 3.18 3.04
N GLU A 415 -13.91 3.71 3.20
CA GLU A 415 -12.75 3.18 2.50
C GLU A 415 -12.50 1.76 3.01
N GLY A 416 -12.66 0.76 2.14
CA GLY A 416 -12.52 -0.67 2.48
C GLY A 416 -11.13 -1.08 3.02
N THR A 417 -10.22 -0.13 3.21
CA THR A 417 -8.93 -0.21 3.90
C THR A 417 -9.02 0.13 5.39
N ASN A 418 -9.88 1.08 5.79
CA ASN A 418 -9.87 1.66 7.14
C ASN A 418 -10.15 0.63 8.25
N ASP A 419 -10.98 -0.39 7.98
CA ASP A 419 -11.24 -1.49 8.92
C ASP A 419 -10.03 -2.43 9.06
N CYS A 420 -9.35 -2.73 7.95
CA CYS A 420 -8.20 -3.63 7.95
C CYS A 420 -6.99 -2.97 8.64
N TYR A 421 -6.82 -1.67 8.40
CA TYR A 421 -5.75 -0.83 8.93
C TYR A 421 -5.88 -0.51 10.44
N GLN A 422 -7.00 -0.87 11.06
CA GLN A 422 -7.10 -0.90 12.53
C GLN A 422 -6.13 -1.91 13.16
N CYS A 423 -5.67 -2.91 12.41
CA CYS A 423 -4.78 -3.95 12.91
C CYS A 423 -3.55 -4.16 12.01
N HIS A 424 -3.69 -4.00 10.70
CA HIS A 424 -2.60 -4.16 9.74
C HIS A 424 -1.90 -2.84 9.41
N PRO A 425 -0.61 -2.87 9.05
CA PRO A 425 0.12 -1.68 8.61
C PRO A 425 -0.54 -0.99 7.42
N GLY A 426 -0.68 0.33 7.45
CA GLY A 426 -1.49 1.00 6.44
C GLY A 426 -1.57 2.52 6.51
N PRO A 427 -1.91 3.12 7.66
CA PRO A 427 -2.01 4.57 7.78
C PRO A 427 -0.69 5.29 7.47
N GLU A 428 0.41 4.82 8.06
CA GLU A 428 1.77 5.33 7.81
C GLU A 428 2.48 4.48 6.74
N THR A 429 2.45 3.16 6.90
CA THR A 429 3.24 2.20 6.11
C THR A 429 2.65 1.93 4.73
N ARG A 430 1.36 2.24 4.50
CA ARG A 430 0.66 2.03 3.22
C ARG A 430 0.97 0.67 2.60
N CYS A 431 0.66 -0.42 3.31
CA CYS A 431 0.96 -1.79 2.87
C CYS A 431 0.46 -2.05 1.45
N LEU A 432 -0.80 -1.68 1.16
CA LEU A 432 -1.34 -1.64 -0.20
C LEU A 432 -1.02 -0.28 -0.85
N ARG A 433 -0.17 -0.31 -1.87
CA ARG A 433 0.33 0.87 -2.59
C ARG A 433 0.56 0.61 -4.08
N ASP A 434 -0.11 -0.39 -4.63
CA ASP A 434 0.09 -0.82 -6.00
C ASP A 434 -0.78 -0.09 -7.02
N THR A 435 -0.57 -0.41 -8.30
CA THR A 435 -1.34 0.16 -9.40
C THR A 435 -2.85 -0.11 -9.28
N MET A 436 -3.29 -1.19 -8.64
CA MET A 436 -4.72 -1.46 -8.43
C MET A 436 -5.29 -0.51 -7.38
N SER A 437 -4.56 -0.23 -6.30
CA SER A 437 -4.98 0.80 -5.34
C SER A 437 -5.00 2.21 -5.92
N ALA A 438 -4.08 2.52 -6.84
CA ALA A 438 -4.13 3.78 -7.59
C ALA A 438 -5.39 3.92 -8.46
N GLN A 439 -6.06 2.80 -8.77
CA GLN A 439 -7.34 2.74 -9.48
C GLN A 439 -8.55 2.60 -8.53
N GLY A 440 -8.36 2.79 -7.23
CA GLY A 440 -9.43 2.77 -6.23
C GLY A 440 -9.87 1.37 -5.79
N MET A 441 -9.00 0.35 -5.95
CA MET A 441 -9.22 -0.97 -5.36
C MET A 441 -8.59 -1.07 -3.97
N TRP A 442 -9.31 -1.67 -3.04
CA TRP A 442 -8.92 -1.79 -1.64
C TRP A 442 -8.84 -3.25 -1.19
N CYS A 443 -8.35 -3.48 0.04
CA CYS A 443 -8.15 -4.82 0.60
C CYS A 443 -9.36 -5.74 0.40
N THR A 444 -10.56 -5.22 0.68
CA THR A 444 -11.83 -5.98 0.62
C THR A 444 -12.26 -6.33 -0.79
N ASP A 445 -11.83 -5.61 -1.82
CA ASP A 445 -12.16 -5.92 -3.21
C ASP A 445 -11.46 -7.20 -3.69
N CYS A 446 -10.33 -7.56 -3.05
CA CYS A 446 -9.55 -8.77 -3.33
C CYS A 446 -9.76 -9.87 -2.28
N HIS A 447 -9.71 -9.52 -1.00
CA HIS A 447 -9.73 -10.48 0.11
C HIS A 447 -11.13 -10.72 0.70
N GLY A 448 -12.09 -9.84 0.42
CA GLY A 448 -13.40 -9.79 1.10
C GLY A 448 -13.33 -9.13 2.48
N ASP A 449 -14.46 -9.16 3.19
CA ASP A 449 -14.58 -8.61 4.55
C ASP A 449 -13.93 -9.49 5.64
N MET A 450 -14.02 -9.05 6.90
CA MET A 450 -13.50 -9.78 8.06
C MET A 450 -14.05 -11.21 8.17
N ASN A 451 -15.31 -11.44 7.79
CA ASN A 451 -15.92 -12.77 7.79
C ASN A 451 -15.34 -13.66 6.68
N ALA A 452 -15.03 -13.09 5.51
CA ALA A 452 -14.38 -13.79 4.41
C ALA A 452 -12.98 -14.25 4.79
N VAL A 453 -12.17 -13.38 5.42
CA VAL A 453 -10.82 -13.75 5.87
C VAL A 453 -10.82 -14.61 7.14
N ALA A 454 -11.89 -14.61 7.94
CA ALA A 454 -12.13 -15.51 9.06
C ALA A 454 -12.65 -16.90 8.66
N ASN A 455 -12.94 -17.13 7.38
CA ASN A 455 -13.60 -18.36 6.93
C ASN A 455 -12.81 -19.62 7.32
N PRO A 456 -13.43 -20.61 7.97
CA PRO A 456 -12.77 -21.86 8.37
C PRO A 456 -12.14 -22.66 7.22
N ASN A 457 -12.63 -22.46 5.99
CA ASN A 457 -12.14 -23.14 4.81
C ASN A 457 -11.03 -22.37 4.08
N ARG A 458 -10.73 -21.14 4.50
CA ARG A 458 -9.61 -20.36 3.96
C ARG A 458 -8.33 -20.74 4.68
N ARG A 459 -7.29 -21.06 3.93
CA ARG A 459 -5.92 -21.25 4.44
C ARG A 459 -5.14 -19.95 4.22
N PRO A 460 -4.81 -19.18 5.29
CA PRO A 460 -4.07 -17.93 5.14
C PRO A 460 -2.68 -18.20 4.54
N TRP A 461 -2.15 -17.27 3.75
CA TRP A 461 -0.87 -17.33 3.03
C TRP A 461 -0.79 -18.37 1.91
N ILE A 462 -1.87 -19.13 1.68
CA ILE A 462 -1.98 -20.24 0.72
C ILE A 462 -3.17 -20.03 -0.22
N ASP A 463 -4.33 -19.65 0.30
CA ASP A 463 -5.53 -19.31 -0.48
C ASP A 463 -5.59 -17.79 -0.62
N GLU A 464 -4.87 -17.27 -1.62
CA GLU A 464 -4.72 -15.84 -1.90
C GLU A 464 -5.49 -15.41 -3.16
N PRO A 465 -5.84 -14.10 -3.28
CA PRO A 465 -6.44 -13.55 -4.49
C PRO A 465 -5.61 -13.87 -5.73
N ARG A 466 -6.29 -14.12 -6.85
CA ARG A 466 -5.66 -14.55 -8.10
C ARG A 466 -5.83 -13.53 -9.21
N CYS A 467 -4.76 -13.21 -9.91
CA CYS A 467 -4.77 -12.33 -11.08
C CYS A 467 -5.77 -12.81 -12.13
N GLY A 468 -5.84 -14.13 -12.35
CA GLY A 468 -6.70 -14.76 -13.35
C GLY A 468 -8.20 -14.57 -13.10
N ASP A 469 -8.62 -14.31 -11.86
CA ASP A 469 -10.04 -14.15 -11.51
C ASP A 469 -10.60 -12.82 -12.04
N CYS A 470 -9.76 -11.80 -12.20
CA CYS A 470 -10.13 -10.48 -12.73
C CYS A 470 -9.58 -10.23 -14.14
N HIS A 471 -8.32 -10.57 -14.39
CA HIS A 471 -7.63 -10.30 -15.67
C HIS A 471 -7.81 -11.43 -16.69
N GLY A 472 -8.39 -12.55 -16.29
CA GLY A 472 -8.61 -13.71 -17.14
C GLY A 472 -7.37 -14.58 -17.34
N SER A 473 -7.55 -15.69 -18.06
CA SER A 473 -6.56 -16.78 -18.14
C SER A 473 -5.17 -16.40 -18.67
N VAL A 474 -5.07 -15.33 -19.45
CA VAL A 474 -3.79 -14.86 -20.03
C VAL A 474 -2.85 -14.28 -18.97
N TYR A 475 -3.41 -13.81 -17.86
CA TYR A 475 -2.68 -13.21 -16.73
C TYR A 475 -2.73 -14.09 -15.48
N ALA A 476 -3.25 -15.32 -15.60
CA ALA A 476 -3.39 -16.21 -14.47
C ALA A 476 -2.05 -16.81 -14.04
N GLU A 477 -1.91 -17.02 -12.74
CA GLU A 477 -0.82 -17.74 -12.12
C GLU A 477 -0.76 -19.19 -12.62
N ASN A 478 0.44 -19.79 -12.53
CA ASN A 478 0.58 -21.19 -12.88
C ASN A 478 -0.32 -22.07 -11.99
N PRO A 479 -0.87 -23.18 -12.50
CA PRO A 479 -1.75 -24.04 -11.73
C PRO A 479 -1.15 -24.48 -10.39
N GLY A 480 -1.88 -24.24 -9.29
CA GLY A 480 -1.46 -24.62 -7.94
C GLY A 480 -0.34 -23.79 -7.33
N LYS A 481 0.05 -22.67 -7.98
CA LYS A 481 1.06 -21.74 -7.48
C LYS A 481 0.45 -20.37 -7.19
N LEU A 482 1.06 -19.67 -6.25
CA LEU A 482 0.80 -18.26 -5.98
C LEU A 482 1.48 -17.36 -7.00
N PHE A 483 1.10 -16.08 -7.04
CA PHE A 483 1.75 -15.05 -7.87
C PHE A 483 3.27 -15.01 -7.63
N ARG A 484 3.70 -14.93 -6.36
CA ARG A 484 5.12 -14.94 -5.94
C ARG A 484 5.92 -16.18 -6.35
N GLN A 485 5.24 -17.25 -6.75
CA GLN A 485 5.83 -18.54 -7.15
C GLN A 485 5.66 -18.85 -8.64
N SER A 486 4.90 -18.01 -9.33
CA SER A 486 4.57 -18.22 -10.74
C SER A 486 5.64 -17.62 -11.63
N THR A 487 5.89 -18.31 -12.72
CA THR A 487 6.88 -17.93 -13.71
C THR A 487 6.21 -17.79 -15.07
N GLY A 488 6.72 -16.85 -15.87
CA GLY A 488 6.36 -16.61 -17.27
C GLY A 488 7.60 -16.41 -18.13
N HIS A 489 7.38 -15.97 -19.37
CA HIS A 489 8.38 -15.46 -20.35
C HIS A 489 9.86 -15.74 -20.03
N GLY A 490 10.38 -16.87 -20.51
CA GLY A 490 11.81 -17.23 -20.33
C GLY A 490 12.17 -17.73 -18.93
N GLY A 491 11.18 -18.04 -18.08
CA GLY A 491 11.40 -18.50 -16.71
C GLY A 491 11.52 -17.37 -15.69
N LEU A 492 11.17 -16.13 -16.07
CA LEU A 492 11.12 -15.03 -15.12
C LEU A 492 9.94 -15.19 -14.16
N TYR A 493 10.17 -14.90 -12.89
CA TYR A 493 9.10 -14.83 -11.90
C TYR A 493 8.17 -13.66 -12.22
N CYS A 494 6.88 -13.79 -11.91
CA CYS A 494 5.92 -12.70 -12.09
C CYS A 494 6.39 -11.43 -11.38
N GLU A 495 6.92 -11.56 -10.16
CA GLU A 495 7.46 -10.46 -9.36
C GLU A 495 8.69 -9.80 -9.98
N ALA A 496 9.48 -10.50 -10.78
CA ALA A 496 10.61 -9.90 -11.48
C ALA A 496 10.15 -8.81 -12.47
N CYS A 497 8.96 -8.97 -13.08
CA CYS A 497 8.41 -7.97 -14.00
C CYS A 497 7.46 -6.98 -13.33
N HIS A 498 6.63 -7.49 -12.41
CA HIS A 498 5.51 -6.77 -11.83
C HIS A 498 5.79 -6.16 -10.46
N ASN A 499 6.92 -6.49 -9.83
CA ASN A 499 7.23 -6.30 -8.40
C ASN A 499 6.35 -7.17 -7.48
N SER A 500 6.65 -7.08 -6.18
CA SER A 500 6.02 -7.79 -5.07
C SER A 500 4.50 -7.56 -4.97
N THR A 501 3.77 -8.52 -4.41
CA THR A 501 2.33 -8.35 -4.10
C THR A 501 2.06 -7.08 -3.27
N HIS A 502 0.94 -6.39 -3.49
CA HIS A 502 0.61 -5.09 -2.86
C HIS A 502 1.52 -3.91 -3.23
N ALA A 503 2.56 -4.14 -4.04
CA ALA A 503 3.46 -3.12 -4.60
C ALA A 503 3.61 -3.26 -6.13
N ILE A 504 2.60 -3.83 -6.80
CA ILE A 504 2.56 -4.04 -8.26
C ILE A 504 2.71 -2.71 -9.00
N LEU A 505 3.60 -2.69 -9.98
CA LEU A 505 4.05 -1.48 -10.65
C LEU A 505 3.05 -0.91 -11.69
N PRO A 506 2.97 0.42 -11.84
CA PRO A 506 3.68 1.43 -11.04
C PRO A 506 3.08 1.54 -9.63
N SER A 507 3.97 1.53 -8.64
CA SER A 507 3.58 1.73 -7.24
C SER A 507 3.30 3.21 -6.99
N THR A 508 2.36 3.51 -6.10
CA THR A 508 2.16 4.87 -5.59
C THR A 508 3.28 5.32 -4.66
N GLN A 509 4.09 4.38 -4.16
CA GLN A 509 5.29 4.67 -3.39
C GLN A 509 6.52 4.79 -4.32
N PRO A 510 7.21 5.95 -4.34
CA PRO A 510 8.32 6.20 -5.26
C PRO A 510 9.46 5.18 -5.18
N GLU A 511 9.79 4.70 -3.99
CA GLU A 511 10.92 3.82 -3.71
C GLU A 511 10.79 2.47 -4.44
N ASP A 512 9.57 1.93 -4.56
CA ASP A 512 9.33 0.68 -5.31
C ASP A 512 9.63 0.85 -6.80
N ASN A 513 9.57 2.07 -7.33
CA ASN A 513 9.79 2.35 -8.74
C ASN A 513 11.28 2.52 -9.10
N ILE A 514 12.18 2.64 -8.10
CA ILE A 514 13.62 2.90 -8.30
C ILE A 514 14.23 1.89 -9.28
N GLN A 515 14.05 0.59 -9.03
CA GLN A 515 14.62 -0.48 -9.84
C GLN A 515 14.15 -0.40 -11.30
N VAL A 516 12.85 -0.27 -11.52
CA VAL A 516 12.31 -0.31 -12.88
C VAL A 516 12.64 0.96 -13.66
N ILE A 517 12.68 2.13 -12.99
CA ILE A 517 13.17 3.36 -13.63
C ILE A 517 14.64 3.18 -14.05
N ALA A 518 15.49 2.59 -13.20
CA ALA A 518 16.88 2.33 -13.55
C ALA A 518 17.02 1.34 -14.73
N LEU A 519 16.11 0.38 -14.86
CA LEU A 519 16.15 -0.62 -15.93
C LEU A 519 15.63 -0.11 -17.27
N GLN A 520 14.46 0.57 -17.30
CA GLN A 520 13.78 0.96 -18.55
C GLN A 520 13.55 2.46 -18.72
N GLY A 521 13.95 3.29 -17.76
CA GLY A 521 13.83 4.75 -17.82
C GLY A 521 12.48 5.33 -17.41
N PHE A 522 11.52 4.50 -17.00
CA PHE A 522 10.20 4.96 -16.53
C PHE A 522 9.59 4.00 -15.50
N ALA A 523 8.69 4.52 -14.67
CA ALA A 523 7.93 3.75 -13.68
C ALA A 523 6.85 2.89 -14.35
N GLY A 524 6.75 1.64 -13.95
CA GLY A 524 5.76 0.70 -14.45
C GLY A 524 6.28 -0.73 -14.51
N THR A 525 5.39 -1.68 -14.79
CA THR A 525 5.76 -3.07 -15.06
C THR A 525 6.86 -3.11 -16.14
N LEU A 526 7.87 -3.95 -15.96
CA LEU A 526 8.95 -4.10 -16.94
C LEU A 526 8.37 -4.50 -18.30
N SER A 527 8.47 -3.59 -19.26
CA SER A 527 7.83 -3.71 -20.58
C SER A 527 8.73 -3.27 -21.73
N ASP A 528 9.83 -2.56 -21.46
CA ASP A 528 10.88 -2.37 -22.45
C ASP A 528 11.66 -3.68 -22.66
N CYS A 529 11.39 -4.32 -23.79
CA CYS A 529 12.00 -5.59 -24.16
C CYS A 529 13.53 -5.51 -24.27
N THR A 530 14.08 -4.32 -24.53
CA THR A 530 15.52 -4.12 -24.70
C THR A 530 16.30 -4.31 -23.41
N VAL A 531 15.63 -4.21 -22.25
CA VAL A 531 16.22 -4.51 -20.92
C VAL A 531 16.86 -5.89 -20.93
N CYS A 532 16.15 -6.92 -21.38
CA CYS A 532 16.66 -8.29 -21.41
C CYS A 532 17.18 -8.72 -22.78
N HIS A 533 16.53 -8.27 -23.87
CA HIS A 533 16.86 -8.72 -25.23
C HIS A 533 17.92 -7.86 -25.93
N GLY A 534 18.32 -6.73 -25.34
CA GLY A 534 19.20 -5.76 -25.96
C GLY A 534 18.66 -5.31 -27.32
N ASN A 535 19.53 -5.25 -28.33
CA ASN A 535 19.14 -4.87 -29.69
C ASN A 535 18.44 -5.98 -30.48
N ASN A 536 18.29 -7.19 -29.92
CA ASN A 536 17.81 -8.39 -30.61
C ASN A 536 16.43 -8.83 -30.10
N VAL A 537 15.48 -7.89 -30.01
CA VAL A 537 14.11 -8.21 -29.58
C VAL A 537 13.43 -9.15 -30.58
N PRO A 538 12.99 -10.36 -30.17
CA PRO A 538 12.35 -11.30 -31.09
C PRO A 538 11.07 -10.75 -31.73
N PRO A 539 10.78 -11.09 -33.00
CA PRO A 539 9.52 -10.75 -33.63
C PRO A 539 8.39 -11.62 -33.05
N GLY A 540 7.35 -10.98 -32.51
CA GLY A 540 6.18 -11.67 -31.95
C GLY A 540 5.58 -10.89 -30.78
N PRO A 541 4.42 -11.33 -30.27
CA PRO A 541 3.89 -10.80 -29.04
C PRO A 541 4.79 -11.18 -27.85
N GLY A 542 4.99 -10.24 -26.94
CA GLY A 542 5.63 -10.46 -25.65
C GLY A 542 4.71 -11.21 -24.66
N PRO A 543 5.06 -11.21 -23.37
CA PRO A 543 4.19 -11.76 -22.33
C PRO A 543 2.77 -11.18 -22.42
N HIS A 544 1.78 -12.01 -22.12
CA HIS A 544 0.35 -11.66 -22.18
C HIS A 544 -0.17 -11.24 -23.56
N GLY A 545 0.54 -11.55 -24.65
CA GLY A 545 0.11 -11.15 -25.98
C GLY A 545 0.42 -9.68 -26.32
N LEU A 546 1.19 -8.99 -25.47
CA LEU A 546 1.50 -7.57 -25.65
C LEU A 546 2.30 -7.36 -26.95
N PRO A 547 1.94 -6.39 -27.79
CA PRO A 547 2.73 -6.05 -28.97
C PRO A 547 4.09 -5.51 -28.54
N ASN A 548 5.15 -5.87 -29.28
CA ASN A 548 6.48 -5.32 -29.04
C ASN A 548 6.45 -3.79 -29.19
N PRO A 549 6.72 -3.00 -28.13
CA PRO A 549 6.70 -1.55 -28.19
C PRO A 549 7.88 -0.97 -28.98
N ASN A 550 8.97 -1.74 -29.15
CA ASN A 550 10.17 -1.39 -29.90
C ASN A 550 10.46 -2.45 -30.99
N PRO A 551 9.67 -2.50 -32.09
CA PRO A 551 9.98 -3.39 -33.19
C PRO A 551 11.31 -2.97 -33.84
N THR A 552 12.28 -3.88 -33.89
CA THR A 552 13.48 -3.68 -34.71
C THR A 552 13.03 -3.31 -36.13
N PRO A 553 13.57 -2.25 -36.77
CA PRO A 553 13.17 -1.90 -38.11
C PRO A 553 13.51 -3.06 -39.05
N THR A 554 12.51 -3.82 -39.47
CA THR A 554 12.68 -4.80 -40.54
C THR A 554 13.13 -4.03 -41.78
N GLY A 555 14.28 -4.43 -42.32
CA GLY A 555 14.92 -3.83 -43.48
C GLY A 555 13.92 -3.51 -44.59
N THR A 556 14.10 -2.31 -45.13
CA THR A 556 13.37 -1.68 -46.23
C THR A 556 12.96 -2.65 -47.33
N ALA A 557 11.67 -2.96 -47.44
CA ALA A 557 11.06 -3.29 -48.72
C ALA A 557 10.70 -1.98 -49.43
N SER A 558 11.34 -1.75 -50.57
CA SER A 558 11.15 -0.59 -51.45
C SER A 558 9.67 -0.45 -51.89
N PRO A 559 9.10 0.76 -51.98
CA PRO A 559 7.71 0.94 -52.35
C PRO A 559 7.55 0.74 -53.86
N THR A 560 6.63 -0.11 -54.30
CA THR A 560 6.17 -0.10 -55.69
C THR A 560 4.66 -0.22 -55.78
N ALA A 561 4.11 0.81 -56.41
CA ALA A 561 2.82 0.93 -57.11
C ALA A 561 1.51 0.92 -56.28
N THR A 562 0.99 2.14 -56.15
CA THR A 562 -0.43 2.52 -56.08
C THR A 562 -1.33 1.69 -57.00
N PRO A 563 -2.58 1.43 -56.57
CA PRO A 563 -3.69 1.87 -57.43
C PRO A 563 -4.74 2.69 -56.68
N THR A 564 -5.29 3.62 -57.46
CA THR A 564 -6.25 4.68 -57.16
C THR A 564 -7.70 4.17 -57.04
N SER A 565 -8.55 5.03 -56.45
CA SER A 565 -10.03 5.14 -56.52
C SER A 565 -10.79 4.43 -55.38
N THR A 566 -11.79 4.98 -54.66
CA THR A 566 -12.55 6.27 -54.58
C THR A 566 -13.37 6.20 -53.27
N PRO A 567 -13.75 7.31 -52.59
CA PRO A 567 -14.29 7.25 -51.23
C PRO A 567 -15.81 7.00 -51.21
N THR A 568 -16.25 6.11 -50.33
CA THR A 568 -17.63 6.06 -49.83
C THR A 568 -17.59 6.04 -48.32
N GLY A 569 -18.16 7.07 -47.69
CA GLY A 569 -18.25 7.18 -46.24
C GLY A 569 -19.42 6.36 -45.71
N GLN A 570 -19.26 5.81 -44.51
CA GLN A 570 -20.33 5.65 -43.52
C GLN A 570 -19.79 5.11 -42.19
N GLY A 571 -20.06 5.86 -41.12
CA GLY A 571 -20.46 5.34 -39.82
C GLY A 571 -19.41 4.64 -38.95
N THR A 572 -18.85 5.39 -38.00
CA THR A 572 -18.25 4.87 -36.76
C THR A 572 -19.30 4.10 -35.94
N PRO A 573 -19.09 2.83 -35.57
CA PRO A 573 -19.81 2.22 -34.47
C PRO A 573 -18.96 2.25 -33.19
N THR A 574 -19.49 2.94 -32.19
CA THR A 574 -19.13 2.84 -30.77
C THR A 574 -19.30 1.39 -30.30
N PRO A 575 -18.33 0.77 -29.58
CA PRO A 575 -18.54 -0.54 -28.99
C PRO A 575 -19.42 -0.43 -27.75
N THR A 576 -20.61 -1.01 -27.82
CA THR A 576 -21.53 -1.21 -26.69
C THR A 576 -20.99 -2.34 -25.80
N VAL A 577 -20.50 -2.00 -24.61
CA VAL A 577 -20.21 -2.98 -23.54
C VAL A 577 -21.55 -3.51 -23.02
N THR A 578 -21.87 -4.76 -23.34
CA THR A 578 -23.03 -5.45 -22.77
C THR A 578 -22.61 -6.05 -21.43
N ARG A 579 -23.13 -5.47 -20.33
CA ARG A 579 -22.98 -5.99 -18.97
C ARG A 579 -23.71 -7.34 -18.88
N THR A 580 -22.95 -8.44 -18.87
CA THR A 580 -23.51 -9.77 -18.61
C THR A 580 -23.67 -9.94 -17.11
N THR A 581 -24.86 -10.35 -16.69
CA THR A 581 -25.23 -10.59 -15.29
C THR A 581 -24.34 -11.67 -14.66
N THR A 582 -23.97 -11.42 -13.40
CA THR A 582 -23.28 -12.31 -12.45
C THR A 582 -23.67 -13.78 -12.60
N PRO A 583 -22.72 -14.71 -12.81
CA PRO A 583 -23.00 -16.12 -12.66
C PRO A 583 -22.96 -16.49 -11.18
N THR A 584 -24.08 -17.05 -10.70
CA THR A 584 -24.19 -17.72 -9.41
C THR A 584 -23.10 -18.79 -9.28
N ARG A 585 -22.25 -18.71 -8.23
CA ARG A 585 -21.24 -19.71 -7.89
C ARG A 585 -21.90 -21.09 -7.83
N THR A 586 -21.50 -21.99 -8.73
CA THR A 586 -21.81 -23.42 -8.62
C THR A 586 -20.72 -24.07 -7.79
N ALA A 587 -21.10 -24.80 -6.74
CA ALA A 587 -20.20 -25.57 -5.90
C ALA A 587 -19.43 -26.61 -6.74
N THR A 588 -18.10 -26.59 -6.67
CA THR A 588 -17.22 -27.60 -7.27
C THR A 588 -16.87 -28.65 -6.21
N PRO A 589 -16.86 -29.96 -6.53
CA PRO A 589 -16.87 -31.02 -5.54
C PRO A 589 -15.51 -31.23 -4.87
N THR A 590 -15.58 -31.77 -3.66
CA THR A 590 -14.49 -32.21 -2.80
C THR A 590 -13.48 -33.08 -3.56
N ARG A 591 -12.22 -32.62 -3.67
CA ARG A 591 -11.13 -33.42 -4.21
C ARG A 591 -10.26 -33.93 -3.08
N THR A 592 -10.12 -35.25 -3.00
CA THR A 592 -9.14 -35.95 -2.17
C THR A 592 -7.74 -35.72 -2.76
N GLU A 593 -6.82 -35.11 -2.01
CA GLU A 593 -5.45 -34.84 -2.46
C GLU A 593 -4.50 -36.01 -2.16
N THR A 594 -3.81 -36.47 -3.19
CA THR A 594 -2.46 -37.07 -3.11
C THR A 594 -1.41 -35.94 -3.04
N PRO A 595 -0.31 -36.08 -2.27
CA PRO A 595 0.63 -34.99 -2.04
C PRO A 595 1.71 -34.90 -3.14
N GLU A 596 1.86 -33.72 -3.76
CA GLU A 596 2.93 -33.27 -4.68
C GLU A 596 2.97 -31.71 -4.65
N PRO A 597 3.98 -31.04 -5.22
CA PRO A 597 5.25 -30.58 -4.66
C PRO A 597 5.17 -29.16 -4.02
N ASN A 598 4.06 -28.80 -3.39
CA ASN A 598 3.87 -27.49 -2.72
C ASN A 598 4.51 -27.42 -1.31
N ASP A 599 5.33 -28.43 -0.97
CA ASP A 599 5.92 -28.68 0.34
C ASP A 599 7.25 -27.94 0.58
N ARG A 600 7.51 -26.81 -0.10
CA ARG A 600 8.78 -26.08 0.15
C ARG A 600 8.86 -25.41 1.51
N TRP A 601 7.72 -25.20 2.20
CA TRP A 601 7.69 -24.87 3.62
C TRP A 601 8.17 -26.02 4.53
N LYS A 602 8.23 -27.27 4.03
CA LYS A 602 8.71 -28.43 4.81
C LYS A 602 10.22 -28.60 4.79
N LEU A 603 10.96 -27.88 3.93
CA LEU A 603 12.40 -28.12 3.78
C LEU A 603 13.27 -27.41 4.84
N TYR A 604 12.75 -26.41 5.57
CA TYR A 604 13.56 -25.66 6.54
C TYR A 604 12.98 -25.55 7.97
N VAL A 605 11.79 -26.10 8.22
CA VAL A 605 11.18 -26.18 9.56
C VAL A 605 11.80 -27.20 10.56
N PRO A 606 12.71 -28.16 10.24
CA PRO A 606 13.15 -29.10 11.27
C PRO A 606 14.04 -28.49 12.37
N LEU A 607 14.35 -27.18 12.31
CA LEU A 607 15.15 -26.47 13.32
C LEU A 607 14.33 -25.54 14.24
N ILE A 608 13.04 -25.29 13.97
CA ILE A 608 12.24 -24.31 14.74
C ILE A 608 11.33 -24.98 15.79
N MET A 609 11.18 -26.31 15.78
CA MET A 609 10.53 -27.03 16.87
C MET A 609 11.22 -28.39 17.10
N LYS A 610 12.28 -28.39 17.89
CA LYS A 610 12.78 -29.57 18.60
C LYS A 610 13.03 -29.26 20.05
#